data_AF-A0A2T2W7P3-F1
#
_entry.id   AF-A0A2T2W7P3-F1
#
_cell.length_a   1.000
_cell.length_b   1.000
_cell.length_c   1.000
_cell.angle_alpha   90.00
_cell.angle_beta   90.00
_cell.angle_gamma   90.00
#
_symmetry.space_group_name_H-M   'P 1'
#
loop_
_entity.id
_entity.type
_entity.pdbx_description
1 polymer ?
#
loop_
_entity_poly.entity_id
_entity_poly.type
_entity_poly.pdbx_seq_one_letter_code
_entity_poly.pdbx_strand_id
1 'polypeptide(L)'
;MECNHEASYAQLAVEFARALARGDFTLANTLLSPELGADLTPDRLRETYEAMIEYGDGPSTDVELIVTMEQWQLPEQRSTDLGWAYVAIAGEGYSEAVTVIVESTQDGPRIRDIEWGRP
;
A
#
# COMPACT_ATOMS: atom_id res chain seq x y z
N MET A 1 -18.87 1.74 6.04
CA MET A 1 -17.73 2.46 6.64
C MET A 1 -17.27 3.40 5.55
N GLU A 2 -17.28 4.72 5.78
CA GLU A 2 -16.85 5.67 4.75
C GLU A 2 -15.32 5.76 4.76
N CYS A 3 -14.69 5.67 3.58
CA CYS A 3 -13.25 5.89 3.43
C CYS A 3 -12.93 7.36 3.65
N ASN A 4 -11.92 7.65 4.47
CA ASN A 4 -11.40 9.00 4.64
C ASN A 4 -10.38 9.32 3.53
N HIS A 5 -10.87 9.63 2.33
CA HIS A 5 -10.03 9.94 1.16
C HIS A 5 -9.16 11.21 1.35
N GLU A 6 -9.53 12.10 2.26
CA GLU A 6 -8.80 13.33 2.57
C GLU A 6 -7.64 13.11 3.54
N ALA A 7 -7.57 11.94 4.20
CA ALA A 7 -6.50 11.66 5.12
C ALA A 7 -5.17 11.40 4.40
N SER A 8 -4.09 11.92 4.95
CA SER A 8 -2.74 11.76 4.39
C SER A 8 -2.33 10.28 4.25
N TYR A 9 -2.73 9.42 5.20
CA TYR A 9 -2.44 7.99 5.13
C TYR A 9 -3.21 7.29 3.99
N ALA A 10 -4.43 7.73 3.70
CA ALA A 10 -5.25 7.19 2.61
C ALA A 10 -4.70 7.62 1.24
N GLN A 11 -4.29 8.88 1.12
CA GLN A 11 -3.67 9.41 -0.10
C GLN A 11 -2.35 8.70 -0.40
N LEU A 12 -1.50 8.52 0.63
CA LEU A 12 -0.22 7.82 0.50
C LEU A 12 -0.42 6.35 0.10
N ALA A 13 -1.42 5.67 0.66
CA ALA A 13 -1.75 4.30 0.31
C ALA A 13 -2.19 4.14 -1.16
N VAL A 14 -3.05 5.05 -1.63
CA VAL A 14 -3.48 5.06 -3.03
C VAL A 14 -2.32 5.40 -3.97
N GLU A 15 -1.45 6.34 -3.59
CA GLU A 15 -0.27 6.68 -4.37
C GLU A 15 0.69 5.48 -4.51
N PHE A 16 0.93 4.77 -3.40
CA PHE A 16 1.73 3.55 -3.39
C PHE A 16 1.13 2.46 -4.29
N ALA A 17 -0.17 2.16 -4.16
CA ALA A 17 -0.83 1.18 -5.01
C ALA A 17 -0.80 1.57 -6.50
N ARG A 18 -0.94 2.87 -6.82
CA ARG A 18 -0.79 3.39 -8.19
C ARG A 18 0.64 3.30 -8.71
N ALA A 19 1.65 3.44 -7.85
CA ALA A 19 3.05 3.27 -8.22
C ALA A 19 3.32 1.81 -8.60
N LEU A 20 2.84 0.86 -7.79
CA LEU A 20 2.90 -0.57 -8.08
C LEU A 20 2.21 -0.91 -9.41
N ALA A 21 0.96 -0.48 -9.59
CA ALA A 21 0.17 -0.73 -10.80
C ALA A 21 0.82 -0.19 -12.09
N ARG A 22 1.59 0.90 -11.99
CA ARG A 22 2.32 1.51 -13.13
C ARG A 22 3.72 0.92 -13.34
N GLY A 23 4.16 0.00 -12.48
CA GLY A 23 5.52 -0.54 -12.48
C GLY A 23 6.59 0.45 -12.01
N ASP A 24 6.20 1.54 -11.34
CA ASP A 24 7.13 2.53 -10.77
C ASP A 24 7.54 2.12 -9.34
N PHE A 25 8.29 1.02 -9.26
CA PHE A 25 8.77 0.48 -7.98
C PHE A 25 9.80 1.38 -7.30
N THR A 26 10.42 2.29 -8.04
CA THR A 26 11.30 3.31 -7.47
C THR A 26 10.46 4.29 -6.66
N LEU A 27 9.41 4.85 -7.25
CA LEU A 27 8.48 5.71 -6.52
C LEU A 27 7.86 4.98 -5.34
N ALA A 28 7.37 3.75 -5.54
CA ALA A 28 6.77 2.94 -4.47
C ALA A 28 7.72 2.77 -3.27
N ASN A 29 9.01 2.51 -3.51
CA ASN A 29 10.03 2.41 -2.46
C ASN A 29 10.26 3.73 -1.71
N THR A 30 10.21 4.89 -2.39
CA THR A 30 10.39 6.20 -1.72
C THR A 30 9.28 6.56 -0.74
N LEU A 31 8.11 5.93 -0.85
CA LEU A 31 6.97 6.15 0.05
C LEU A 31 7.07 5.30 1.33
N LEU A 32 8.00 4.34 1.37
CA LEU A 32 8.22 3.46 2.51
C LEU A 32 9.03 4.17 3.60
N SER A 33 8.88 3.71 4.84
CA SER A 33 9.80 4.08 5.91
C SER A 33 11.21 3.59 5.57
N PRO A 34 12.28 4.25 6.07
CA PRO A 34 13.65 3.80 5.80
C PRO A 34 13.91 2.35 6.21
N GLU A 35 13.27 1.90 7.29
CA GLU A 35 13.34 0.53 7.78
C GLU A 35 12.74 -0.44 6.76
N LEU A 36 11.49 -0.20 6.34
CA LEU A 36 10.80 -1.06 5.39
C LEU A 36 11.42 -0.98 3.98
N GLY A 37 11.87 0.20 3.55
CA GLY A 37 12.49 0.42 2.25
C GLY A 37 13.86 -0.22 2.09
N ALA A 38 14.57 -0.49 3.19
CA ALA A 38 15.81 -1.26 3.18
C ALA A 38 15.56 -2.76 2.88
N ASP A 39 14.43 -3.29 3.34
CA ASP A 39 14.02 -4.69 3.11
C ASP A 39 13.29 -4.86 1.77
N LEU A 40 12.33 -3.97 1.49
CA LEU A 40 11.53 -3.94 0.25
C LEU A 40 12.13 -2.99 -0.78
N THR A 41 13.31 -3.36 -1.29
CA THR A 41 13.94 -2.68 -2.43
C THR A 41 13.02 -2.66 -3.66
N PRO A 42 13.25 -1.75 -4.64
CA PRO A 42 12.44 -1.72 -5.87
C PRO A 42 12.33 -3.06 -6.59
N ASP A 43 13.42 -3.84 -6.64
CA ASP A 43 13.41 -5.18 -7.24
C ASP A 43 12.54 -6.16 -6.45
N ARG A 44 12.55 -6.07 -5.12
CA ARG A 44 11.69 -6.90 -4.27
C ARG A 44 10.23 -6.52 -4.37
N LEU A 45 9.91 -5.21 -4.40
CA LEU A 45 8.55 -4.74 -4.65
C LEU A 45 8.02 -5.26 -5.99
N ARG A 46 8.86 -5.22 -7.03
CA ARG A 46 8.53 -5.78 -8.33
C ARG A 46 8.24 -7.27 -8.27
N GLU A 47 9.16 -8.05 -7.70
CA GLU A 47 8.99 -9.51 -7.59
C GLU A 47 7.72 -9.89 -6.80
N THR A 48 7.47 -9.22 -5.67
CA THR A 48 6.27 -9.46 -4.86
C THR A 48 4.99 -9.08 -5.60
N TYR A 49 4.98 -7.93 -6.28
CA TYR A 49 3.82 -7.48 -7.05
C TYR A 49 3.55 -8.38 -8.27
N GLU A 50 4.59 -8.74 -9.04
CA GLU A 50 4.48 -9.64 -10.18
C GLU A 50 3.95 -11.02 -9.76
N ALA A 51 4.44 -11.58 -8.64
CA ALA A 51 3.92 -12.82 -8.09
C ALA A 51 2.45 -12.72 -7.65
N MET A 52 2.05 -11.54 -7.14
CA MET A 52 0.67 -11.28 -6.73
C MET A 52 -0.28 -11.26 -7.94
N ILE A 53 0.15 -10.74 -9.09
CA ILE A 53 -0.69 -10.64 -10.29
C ILE A 53 -0.46 -11.75 -11.33
N GLU A 54 0.41 -12.73 -11.04
CA GLU A 54 0.89 -13.74 -12.01
C GLU A 54 -0.24 -14.52 -12.71
N TYR A 55 -1.35 -14.77 -12.00
CA TYR A 55 -2.49 -15.53 -12.53
C TYR A 55 -3.48 -14.69 -13.34
N GLY A 56 -3.30 -13.36 -13.35
CA GLY A 56 -4.12 -12.41 -14.07
C GLY A 56 -3.62 -12.16 -15.48
N ASP A 57 -4.52 -11.73 -16.36
CA ASP A 57 -4.16 -11.34 -17.72
C ASP A 57 -3.89 -9.83 -17.77
N GLY A 58 -2.67 -9.45 -18.15
CA GLY A 58 -2.31 -8.06 -18.43
C GLY A 58 -2.11 -7.14 -17.20
N PRO A 59 -1.82 -5.85 -17.45
CA PRO A 59 -1.51 -4.88 -16.40
C PRO A 59 -2.76 -4.50 -15.60
N SER A 60 -2.56 -4.00 -14.37
CA SER A 60 -3.67 -3.52 -13.55
C SER A 60 -4.26 -2.25 -14.16
N THR A 61 -5.57 -2.18 -14.27
CA THR A 61 -6.30 -1.03 -14.83
C THR A 61 -6.90 -0.14 -13.76
N ASP A 62 -7.15 -0.69 -12.58
CA ASP A 62 -7.94 -0.04 -11.54
C ASP A 62 -7.26 -0.10 -10.18
N VAL A 63 -7.29 1.03 -9.47
CA VAL A 63 -6.82 1.16 -8.09
C VAL A 63 -7.89 1.89 -7.29
N GLU A 64 -8.43 1.22 -6.27
CA GLU A 64 -9.56 1.71 -5.48
C GLU A 64 -9.26 1.62 -3.98
N LEU A 65 -9.49 2.72 -3.26
CA LEU A 65 -9.43 2.73 -1.79
C LEU A 65 -10.73 2.15 -1.23
N ILE A 66 -10.62 1.00 -0.55
CA ILE A 66 -11.78 0.21 -0.13
C ILE A 66 -12.14 0.47 1.33
N VAL A 67 -11.14 0.54 2.23
CA VAL A 67 -11.34 0.82 3.66
C VAL A 67 -10.19 1.65 4.22
N THR A 68 -10.51 2.51 5.18
CA THR A 68 -9.53 3.24 6.00
C THR A 68 -9.88 3.12 7.48
N MET A 69 -8.86 3.09 8.35
CA MET A 69 -9.08 3.09 9.80
C MET A 69 -7.92 3.75 10.54
N GLU A 70 -8.22 4.74 11.39
CA GLU A 70 -7.21 5.47 12.20
C GLU A 70 -6.88 4.73 13.51
N GLN A 71 -7.87 4.04 14.08
CA GLN A 71 -7.74 3.33 15.35
C GLN A 71 -8.32 1.93 15.22
N TRP A 72 -7.47 0.93 15.35
CA TRP A 72 -7.86 -0.48 15.19
C TRP A 72 -7.56 -1.33 16.42
N GLN A 73 -6.97 -0.74 17.46
CA GLN A 73 -6.88 -1.31 18.83
C GLN A 73 -6.23 -2.69 18.88
N LEU A 74 -5.34 -2.99 17.93
CA LEU A 74 -4.51 -4.20 17.94
C LEU A 74 -3.14 -3.92 18.58
N PRO A 75 -2.47 -4.93 19.19
CA PRO A 75 -1.21 -4.75 19.91
C PRO A 75 -0.06 -4.14 19.08
N GLU A 76 -0.09 -4.32 17.77
CA GLU A 76 0.88 -3.80 16.82
C GLU A 76 0.65 -2.33 16.44
N GLN A 77 -0.47 -1.71 16.86
CA GLN A 77 -0.71 -0.29 16.63
C GLN A 77 0.26 0.55 17.48
N ARG A 78 1.02 1.41 16.81
CA ARG A 78 1.98 2.34 17.42
C ARG A 78 1.35 3.71 17.61
N SER A 79 1.87 4.50 18.55
CA SER A 79 1.41 5.88 18.77
C SER A 79 1.77 6.84 17.62
N THR A 80 2.73 6.46 16.78
CA THR A 80 3.11 7.19 15.57
C THR A 80 2.24 6.85 14.38
N ASP A 81 1.38 5.83 14.48
CA ASP A 81 0.53 5.43 13.37
C ASP A 81 -0.59 6.43 13.14
N LEU A 82 -0.72 6.85 11.88
CA LEU A 82 -1.79 7.73 11.42
C LEU A 82 -3.05 6.93 11.05
N GLY A 83 -2.88 5.70 10.60
CA GLY A 83 -3.95 4.85 10.13
C GLY A 83 -3.46 3.69 9.28
N TRP A 84 -4.35 2.75 8.98
CA TRP A 84 -4.18 1.84 7.87
C TRP A 84 -5.23 2.07 6.79
N ALA A 85 -4.86 1.67 5.58
CA ALA A 85 -5.70 1.74 4.40
C ALA A 85 -5.60 0.43 3.64
N TYR A 86 -6.75 0.00 3.12
CA TYR A 86 -6.90 -1.18 2.29
C TYR A 86 -7.25 -0.75 0.88
N VAL A 87 -6.37 -1.06 -0.08
CA VAL A 87 -6.46 -0.60 -1.46
C VAL A 87 -6.51 -1.80 -2.39
N ALA A 88 -7.59 -1.90 -3.17
CA ALA A 88 -7.69 -2.91 -4.22
C ALA A 88 -6.90 -2.47 -5.45
N ILE A 89 -6.24 -3.44 -6.07
CA ILE A 89 -5.54 -3.34 -7.36
C ILE A 89 -6.14 -4.43 -8.26
N ALA A 90 -6.85 -4.02 -9.29
CA ALA A 90 -7.56 -4.92 -10.17
C ALA A 90 -7.12 -4.77 -11.63
N GLY A 91 -7.21 -5.87 -12.37
CA GLY A 91 -6.97 -5.94 -13.81
C GLY A 91 -7.84 -7.02 -14.45
N GLU A 92 -7.57 -7.35 -15.71
CA GLU A 92 -8.35 -8.35 -16.42
C GLU A 92 -8.12 -9.75 -15.80
N GLY A 93 -9.15 -10.29 -15.15
CA GLY A 93 -9.09 -11.63 -14.56
C GLY A 93 -8.49 -11.72 -13.15
N TYR A 94 -8.14 -10.61 -12.50
CA TYR A 94 -7.66 -10.61 -11.11
C TYR A 94 -8.13 -9.39 -10.31
N SER A 95 -8.25 -9.61 -9.00
CA SER A 95 -8.48 -8.57 -8.00
C SER A 95 -7.63 -8.91 -6.79
N GLU A 96 -6.63 -8.08 -6.56
CA GLU A 96 -5.68 -8.19 -5.47
C GLU A 96 -5.74 -6.92 -4.63
N ALA A 97 -5.04 -6.89 -3.51
CA ALA A 97 -5.03 -5.73 -2.65
C ALA A 97 -3.76 -5.62 -1.82
N VAL A 98 -3.55 -4.40 -1.34
CA VAL A 98 -2.53 -4.08 -0.37
C VAL A 98 -3.18 -3.40 0.83
N THR A 99 -2.87 -3.91 2.02
CA THR A 99 -3.11 -3.20 3.28
C THR A 99 -1.82 -2.50 3.66
N VAL A 100 -1.86 -1.20 3.92
CA VAL A 100 -0.68 -0.46 4.38
C VAL A 100 -0.95 0.22 5.70
N ILE A 101 0.05 0.22 6.58
CA ILE A 101 0.04 1.04 7.79
C ILE A 101 0.95 2.24 7.56
N VAL A 102 0.41 3.44 7.76
CA VAL A 102 1.16 4.69 7.60
C VAL A 102 1.49 5.26 8.97
N GLU A 103 2.76 5.59 9.16
CA GLU A 103 3.25 6.27 10.34
C GLU A 103 3.65 7.72 10.04
N SER A 104 3.61 8.55 11.09
CA SER A 104 4.16 9.89 11.07
C SER A 104 5.67 9.83 11.37
N THR A 105 6.48 10.30 10.43
CA THR A 105 7.94 10.44 10.61
C THR A 105 8.35 11.92 10.62
N GLN A 106 9.62 12.20 10.94
CA GLN A 106 10.16 13.57 10.88
C GLN A 106 10.08 14.17 9.47
N ASP A 107 10.20 13.34 8.43
CA ASP A 107 10.16 13.75 7.01
C ASP A 107 8.75 13.60 6.39
N GLY A 108 7.72 13.50 7.24
CA GLY A 108 6.32 13.34 6.85
C GLY A 108 5.82 11.89 6.90
N PRO A 109 4.57 11.64 6.46
CA PRO A 109 3.98 10.31 6.47
C PRO A 109 4.77 9.29 5.63
N ARG A 110 4.95 8.08 6.14
CA ARG A 110 5.61 6.96 5.44
C ARG A 110 4.89 5.63 5.70
N ILE A 111 4.96 4.72 4.74
CA ILE A 111 4.42 3.36 4.91
C ILE A 111 5.41 2.54 5.72
N ARG A 112 4.99 2.10 6.91
CA ARG A 112 5.83 1.30 7.81
C ARG A 112 5.59 -0.19 7.71
N ASP A 113 4.46 -0.59 7.14
CA ASP A 113 4.06 -1.99 7.04
C ASP A 113 3.16 -2.21 5.82
N ILE A 114 3.30 -3.38 5.19
CA ILE A 114 2.52 -3.78 4.02
C ILE A 114 2.10 -5.23 4.18
N GLU A 115 0.80 -5.46 4.11
CA GLU A 115 0.23 -6.79 3.92
C GLU A 115 -0.24 -6.94 2.47
N TRP A 116 0.22 -8.00 1.82
CA TRP A 116 -0.15 -8.36 0.45
C TRP A 116 -1.21 -9.45 0.51
N GLY A 117 -2.32 -9.28 -0.21
CA GLY A 117 -3.36 -10.31 -0.19
C GLY A 117 -4.56 -10.00 -1.06
N ARG A 118 -5.53 -10.92 -1.04
CA ARG A 118 -6.78 -10.81 -1.79
C ARG A 118 -7.87 -10.11 -0.97
N PRO A 119 -8.77 -9.34 -1.61
CA PRO A 119 -10.05 -8.94 -1.02
C PRO A 119 -11.00 -10.08 -0.71
#